data_AF-A0A931U8C2-F1
#
_entry.id   AF-A0A931U8C2-F1
#
_cell.length_a   1.000
_cell.length_b   1.000
_cell.length_c   1.000
_cell.angle_alpha   90.00
_cell.angle_beta   90.00
_cell.angle_gamma   90.00
#
_symmetry.space_group_name_H-M   'P 1'
#
loop_
_entity.id
_entity.type
_entity.pdbx_description
1 polymer ?
#
loop_
_entity_poly.entity_id
_entity_poly.type
_entity_poly.pdbx_seq_one_letter_code
_entity_poly.pdbx_strand_id
1 'polypeptide(L)'
;MPAQLTLNAQRLTTIALIVASYLLFSIFSSRQGTGLLLNAVFAGSGLVSTIGGVTFVQGANQFWVTSARPTFSGITTAGAAVSGTVGSQSVAATADSSGNWSWTPASDLSGDNTVTITSGSTTTAFTLTIGQLPESIATSGAAGLAPAGSISPTLAFLAGGFVLILIGSFALAKSFSKPQ
;
A
#
# COMPACT_ATOMS: atom_id res chain seq x y z
N MET A 1 6.06 -3.69 62.76
CA MET A 1 5.56 -2.54 61.96
C MET A 1 6.43 -2.09 60.77
N PRO A 2 7.71 -2.50 60.53
CA PRO A 2 8.47 -1.98 59.38
C PRO A 2 8.14 -2.65 58.03
N ALA A 3 7.72 -3.92 58.02
CA ALA A 3 7.49 -4.66 56.77
C ALA A 3 6.30 -4.15 55.93
N GLN A 4 5.28 -3.57 56.58
CA GLN A 4 4.11 -2.98 55.90
C GLN A 4 4.45 -1.66 55.20
N LEU A 5 5.37 -0.85 55.77
CA LEU A 5 5.84 0.38 55.14
C LEU A 5 6.67 0.08 53.89
N THR A 6 7.56 -0.92 53.95
CA THR A 6 8.41 -1.32 52.81
C THR A 6 7.57 -1.87 51.65
N LEU A 7 6.55 -2.68 51.95
CA LEU A 7 5.65 -3.22 50.92
C LEU A 7 4.80 -2.12 50.26
N ASN A 8 4.31 -1.15 51.03
CA ASN A 8 3.54 -0.03 50.49
C ASN A 8 4.39 0.92 49.66
N ALA A 9 5.64 1.17 50.05
CA ALA A 9 6.59 1.95 49.27
C ALA A 9 6.91 1.26 47.94
N GLN A 10 7.19 -0.04 47.96
CA GLN A 10 7.48 -0.81 46.75
C GLN A 10 6.29 -0.84 45.78
N ARG A 11 5.05 -1.00 46.29
CA ARG A 11 3.82 -0.96 45.49
C ARG A 11 3.61 0.41 44.84
N LEU A 12 3.88 1.51 45.55
CA LEU A 12 3.80 2.85 44.99
C LEU A 12 4.82 3.06 43.86
N THR A 13 6.06 2.60 44.03
CA THR A 13 7.11 2.72 43.00
C THR A 13 6.76 1.91 41.75
N THR A 14 6.22 0.69 41.91
CA THR A 14 5.76 -0.12 40.78
C THR A 14 4.62 0.55 40.02
N ILE A 15 3.64 1.12 40.73
CA ILE A 15 2.53 1.86 40.09
C ILE A 15 3.05 3.08 39.34
N ALA A 16 3.97 3.85 39.94
CA ALA A 16 4.57 5.02 39.29
C ALA A 16 5.34 4.65 38.01
N LEU A 17 6.08 3.53 38.00
CA LEU A 17 6.79 3.04 36.82
C LEU A 17 5.84 2.59 35.70
N ILE A 18 4.72 1.93 36.03
CA ILE A 18 3.69 1.52 35.06
C ILE A 18 3.05 2.76 34.41
N VAL A 19 2.68 3.76 35.22
CA VAL A 19 2.06 5.00 34.72
C VAL A 19 3.04 5.80 33.86
N ALA A 20 4.31 5.92 34.27
CA ALA A 20 5.34 6.59 33.48
C ALA A 20 5.62 5.88 32.14
N SER A 21 5.61 4.54 32.13
CA SER A 21 5.78 3.74 30.91
C SER A 21 4.60 3.91 29.95
N TYR A 22 3.37 3.97 30.47
CA TYR A 22 2.17 4.20 29.66
C TYR A 22 2.15 5.62 29.06
N LEU A 23 2.56 6.63 29.84
CA LEU A 23 2.71 8.01 29.35
C LEU A 23 3.78 8.11 28.26
N LEU A 24 4.96 7.50 28.46
CA LEU A 24 6.01 7.43 27.44
C LEU A 24 5.54 6.70 26.18
N PHE A 25 4.81 5.59 26.34
CA PHE A 25 4.23 4.85 25.21
C PHE A 25 3.19 5.69 24.46
N SER A 26 2.35 6.45 25.16
CA SER A 26 1.34 7.33 24.54
C SER A 26 1.96 8.52 23.77
N ILE A 27 3.07 9.06 24.28
CA ILE A 27 3.84 10.11 23.60
C ILE A 27 4.58 9.50 22.39
N PHE A 28 5.10 8.29 22.53
CA PHE A 28 5.74 7.58 21.43
C PHE A 28 4.73 7.18 20.35
N SER A 29 3.52 6.72 20.70
CA SER A 29 2.47 6.39 19.73
C SER A 29 1.85 7.62 19.08
N SER A 30 1.83 8.78 19.75
CA SER A 30 1.39 10.04 19.14
C SER A 30 2.46 10.69 18.25
N ARG A 31 3.75 10.41 18.48
CA ARG A 31 4.86 10.88 17.62
C ARG A 31 5.24 9.92 16.51
N GLN A 32 5.08 8.62 16.73
CA GLN A 32 5.08 7.62 15.68
C GLN A 32 3.69 7.65 15.03
N GLY A 33 3.40 8.77 14.34
CA GLY A 33 2.64 8.68 13.11
C GLY A 33 3.38 7.67 12.26
N THR A 34 2.98 6.41 12.38
CA THR A 34 3.44 5.31 11.56
C THR A 34 2.87 5.61 10.19
N GLY A 35 3.59 6.47 9.47
CA GLY A 35 3.56 6.52 8.03
C GLY A 35 4.08 5.17 7.54
N LEU A 36 3.27 4.12 7.67
CA LEU A 36 3.11 3.27 6.53
C LEU A 36 2.74 4.23 5.40
N LEU A 37 3.72 4.56 4.56
CA LEU A 37 3.46 4.91 3.18
C LEU A 37 2.88 3.65 2.50
N LEU A 38 1.73 3.19 2.99
CA LEU A 38 0.71 2.71 2.11
C LEU A 38 0.52 3.93 1.21
N ASN A 39 1.00 3.85 -0.02
CA ASN A 39 0.27 4.49 -1.09
C ASN A 39 -1.13 3.91 -0.95
N ALA A 40 -1.97 4.56 -0.16
CA ALA A 40 -3.39 4.37 -0.20
C ALA A 40 -3.74 4.87 -1.60
N VAL A 41 -3.60 3.98 -2.58
CA VAL A 41 -4.48 3.99 -3.72
C VAL A 41 -5.83 3.81 -3.06
N PHE A 42 -6.45 4.93 -2.70
CA PHE A 42 -7.89 4.96 -2.57
C PHE A 42 -8.37 4.46 -3.92
N ALA A 43 -8.66 3.17 -4.01
CA ALA A 43 -9.73 2.67 -4.85
C ALA A 43 -11.02 3.22 -4.24
N GLY A 44 -11.12 4.56 -4.19
CA GLY A 44 -12.33 5.22 -3.78
C GLY A 44 -13.39 4.76 -4.76
N SER A 45 -14.61 4.67 -4.26
CA SER A 45 -15.84 4.76 -5.03
C SER A 45 -15.93 6.13 -5.74
N GLY A 46 -14.84 6.53 -6.39
CA GLY A 46 -14.66 7.80 -7.05
C GLY A 46 -15.48 7.83 -8.33
N LEU A 47 -15.64 9.05 -8.83
CA LEU A 47 -16.44 9.32 -10.01
C LEU A 47 -16.11 8.36 -11.14
N VAL A 48 -14.84 8.02 -11.37
CA VAL A 48 -14.40 6.97 -12.29
C VAL A 48 -13.69 5.87 -11.49
N SER A 49 -14.04 4.61 -11.75
CA SER A 49 -13.47 3.42 -11.11
C SER A 49 -12.72 2.52 -12.10
N THR A 50 -13.23 2.34 -13.32
CA THR A 50 -12.61 1.47 -14.33
C THR A 50 -12.75 2.08 -15.72
N ILE A 51 -11.72 1.90 -16.56
CA ILE A 51 -11.67 2.35 -17.96
C ILE A 51 -11.26 1.17 -18.83
N GLY A 52 -12.14 0.63 -19.67
CA GLY A 52 -11.79 -0.45 -20.59
C GLY A 52 -11.18 -1.70 -19.93
N GLY A 53 -11.49 -1.94 -18.65
CA GLY A 53 -10.95 -3.04 -17.85
C GLY A 53 -9.72 -2.69 -16.99
N VAL A 54 -9.12 -1.50 -17.15
CA VAL A 54 -8.06 -1.04 -16.24
C VAL A 54 -8.65 -0.32 -15.04
N THR A 55 -8.13 -0.61 -13.83
CA THR A 55 -8.52 0.09 -12.61
C THR A 55 -8.04 1.53 -12.66
N PHE A 56 -8.96 2.46 -12.39
CA PHE A 56 -8.64 3.88 -12.30
C PHE A 56 -7.81 4.15 -11.04
N VAL A 57 -6.72 4.89 -11.21
CA VAL A 57 -5.87 5.35 -10.10
C VAL A 57 -6.00 6.86 -10.01
N GLN A 58 -6.60 7.35 -8.93
CA GLN A 58 -6.77 8.78 -8.72
C GLN A 58 -5.41 9.48 -8.67
N GLY A 59 -5.26 10.56 -9.45
CA GLY A 59 -4.01 11.32 -9.58
C GLY A 59 -3.08 10.82 -10.68
N ALA A 60 -3.40 9.72 -11.38
CA ALA A 60 -2.71 9.38 -12.61
C ALA A 60 -3.11 10.35 -13.73
N ASN A 61 -2.11 10.84 -14.47
CA ASN A 61 -2.33 11.80 -15.55
C ASN A 61 -2.74 11.12 -16.86
N GLN A 62 -2.41 9.84 -17.03
CA GLN A 62 -2.61 9.11 -18.28
C GLN A 62 -2.91 7.63 -18.05
N PHE A 63 -3.78 7.08 -18.89
CA PHE A 63 -4.17 5.67 -18.92
C PHE A 63 -4.01 5.12 -20.33
N TRP A 64 -3.61 3.85 -20.45
CA TRP A 64 -3.48 3.14 -21.71
C TRP A 64 -4.46 1.98 -21.76
N VAL A 65 -5.22 1.89 -22.84
CA VAL A 65 -6.14 0.78 -23.10
C VAL A 65 -6.01 0.36 -24.56
N THR A 66 -6.26 -0.92 -24.83
CA THR A 66 -6.16 -1.48 -26.19
C THR A 66 -7.50 -1.52 -26.91
N SER A 67 -8.61 -1.42 -26.18
CA SER A 67 -9.95 -1.38 -26.76
C SER A 67 -10.22 -0.01 -27.38
N ALA A 68 -10.64 0.02 -28.65
CA ALA A 68 -11.08 1.24 -29.33
C ALA A 68 -12.38 1.83 -28.74
N ARG A 69 -13.14 1.01 -28.01
CA ARG A 69 -14.38 1.42 -27.32
C ARG A 69 -14.31 1.00 -25.85
N PRO A 70 -13.49 1.68 -25.04
CA PRO A 70 -13.34 1.35 -23.64
C PRO A 70 -14.61 1.72 -22.88
N THR A 71 -15.11 0.79 -22.06
CA THR A 71 -16.23 1.06 -21.16
C THR A 71 -15.72 1.75 -19.90
N PHE A 72 -16.29 2.91 -19.61
CA PHE A 72 -16.04 3.68 -18.40
C PHE A 72 -17.10 3.29 -17.38
N SER A 73 -16.69 3.08 -16.14
CA SER A 73 -17.61 2.85 -15.03
C SER A 73 -17.09 3.51 -13.77
N GLY A 74 -18.00 3.82 -12.86
CA GLY A 74 -17.67 4.44 -11.59
C GLY A 74 -18.86 4.47 -10.65
N ILE A 75 -18.66 5.16 -9.53
CA ILE A 75 -19.68 5.30 -8.49
C ILE A 75 -19.85 6.79 -8.21
N THR A 76 -21.10 7.24 -8.10
CA THR A 76 -21.47 8.59 -7.69
C THR A 76 -22.74 8.53 -6.85
N THR A 77 -23.33 9.68 -6.50
CA THR A 77 -24.60 9.72 -5.77
C THR A 77 -25.69 9.02 -6.57
N ALA A 78 -26.47 8.15 -5.92
CA ALA A 78 -27.57 7.43 -6.58
C ALA A 78 -28.52 8.40 -7.30
N GLY A 79 -28.85 8.10 -8.55
CA GLY A 79 -29.69 8.96 -9.40
C GLY A 79 -29.02 10.23 -9.94
N ALA A 80 -27.73 10.48 -9.66
CA ALA A 80 -27.03 11.65 -10.19
C ALA A 80 -26.71 11.49 -11.68
N ALA A 81 -26.69 12.62 -12.38
CA ALA A 81 -26.25 12.69 -13.77
C ALA A 81 -24.74 12.79 -13.85
N VAL A 82 -24.13 11.95 -14.68
CA VAL A 82 -22.73 11.97 -15.05
C VAL A 82 -22.63 12.53 -16.46
N SER A 83 -21.86 13.60 -16.61
CA SER A 83 -21.63 14.29 -17.89
C SER A 83 -20.15 14.48 -18.14
N GLY A 84 -19.76 14.76 -19.39
CA GLY A 84 -18.36 14.95 -19.70
C GLY A 84 -18.03 14.80 -21.17
N THR A 85 -16.75 14.61 -21.45
CA THR A 85 -16.21 14.40 -22.79
C THR A 85 -15.09 13.38 -22.77
N VAL A 86 -15.08 12.49 -23.77
CA VAL A 86 -13.98 11.56 -24.04
C VAL A 86 -13.56 11.79 -25.49
N GLY A 87 -12.43 12.47 -25.69
CA GLY A 87 -12.03 12.95 -27.01
C GLY A 87 -13.08 13.90 -27.58
N SER A 88 -13.66 13.55 -28.73
CA SER A 88 -14.74 14.31 -29.38
C SER A 88 -16.16 13.87 -28.95
N GLN A 89 -16.29 12.80 -28.16
CA GLN A 89 -17.57 12.22 -27.78
C GLN A 89 -18.05 12.81 -26.45
N SER A 90 -19.35 13.12 -26.34
CA SER A 90 -19.95 13.53 -25.06
C SER A 90 -20.34 12.32 -24.22
N VAL A 91 -20.07 12.41 -22.92
CA VAL A 91 -20.52 11.44 -21.93
C VAL A 91 -21.84 11.93 -21.36
N ALA A 92 -22.83 11.05 -21.36
CA ALA A 92 -24.11 11.25 -20.69
C ALA A 92 -24.56 9.91 -20.10
N ALA A 93 -24.56 9.81 -18.78
CA ALA A 93 -25.03 8.65 -18.05
C ALA A 93 -25.77 9.09 -16.78
N THR A 94 -26.59 8.20 -16.22
CA THR A 94 -27.24 8.43 -14.93
C THR A 94 -26.90 7.25 -14.03
N ALA A 95 -26.55 7.56 -12.78
CA ALA A 95 -26.24 6.54 -11.80
C ALA A 95 -27.51 5.79 -11.37
N ASP A 96 -27.39 4.49 -11.16
CA ASP A 96 -28.47 3.63 -10.68
C ASP A 96 -28.80 3.88 -9.19
N SER A 97 -29.73 3.09 -8.63
CA SER A 97 -30.13 3.18 -7.22
C SER A 97 -29.00 2.87 -6.23
N SER A 98 -27.94 2.21 -6.68
CA SER A 98 -26.73 1.91 -5.90
C SER A 98 -25.60 2.90 -6.17
N GLY A 99 -25.82 3.90 -7.04
CA GLY A 99 -24.82 4.90 -7.41
C GLY A 99 -23.88 4.46 -8.54
N ASN A 100 -24.06 3.29 -9.13
CA ASN A 100 -23.19 2.82 -10.21
C ASN A 100 -23.60 3.46 -11.52
N TRP A 101 -22.61 3.80 -12.35
CA TRP A 101 -22.84 4.24 -13.72
C TRP A 101 -21.86 3.57 -14.67
N SER A 102 -22.27 3.45 -15.93
CA SER A 102 -21.44 2.91 -17.01
C SER A 102 -21.72 3.65 -18.31
N TRP A 103 -20.68 3.89 -19.09
CA TRP A 103 -20.79 4.51 -20.41
C TRP A 103 -19.74 3.95 -21.36
N THR A 104 -20.12 3.74 -22.62
CA THR A 104 -19.23 3.25 -23.68
C THR A 104 -19.32 4.20 -24.87
N PRO A 105 -18.19 4.59 -25.49
CA PRO A 105 -18.19 5.42 -26.70
C PRO A 105 -19.04 4.84 -27.83
N ALA A 106 -19.76 5.70 -28.55
CA ALA A 106 -20.54 5.31 -29.72
C ALA A 106 -19.67 5.03 -30.95
N SER A 107 -18.57 5.78 -31.08
CA SER A 107 -17.58 5.65 -32.16
C SER A 107 -16.24 5.17 -31.62
N ASP A 108 -15.43 4.58 -32.49
CA ASP A 108 -14.07 4.15 -32.15
C ASP A 108 -13.18 5.35 -31.82
N LEU A 109 -12.44 5.21 -30.72
CA LEU A 109 -11.41 6.14 -30.31
C LEU A 109 -10.04 5.62 -30.77
N SER A 110 -9.12 6.53 -31.07
CA SER A 110 -7.74 6.21 -31.41
C SER A 110 -6.78 7.25 -30.85
N GLY A 111 -5.53 6.84 -30.60
CA GLY A 111 -4.49 7.73 -30.08
C GLY A 111 -4.83 8.35 -28.72
N ASP A 112 -4.32 9.56 -28.48
CA ASP A 112 -4.52 10.29 -27.23
C ASP A 112 -5.84 11.05 -27.23
N ASN A 113 -6.64 10.82 -26.18
CA ASN A 113 -7.96 11.40 -26.00
C ASN A 113 -8.03 12.08 -24.64
N THR A 114 -8.36 13.37 -24.61
CA THR A 114 -8.63 14.07 -23.36
C THR A 114 -9.96 13.59 -22.78
N VAL A 115 -9.95 13.16 -21.52
CA VAL A 115 -11.14 12.73 -20.80
C VAL A 115 -11.44 13.72 -19.69
N THR A 116 -12.69 14.15 -19.62
CA THR A 116 -13.24 14.96 -18.53
C THR A 116 -14.58 14.34 -18.14
N ILE A 117 -14.73 13.92 -16.89
CA ILE A 117 -15.98 13.37 -16.35
C ILE A 117 -16.38 14.22 -15.14
N THR A 118 -17.65 14.59 -15.08
CA THR A 118 -18.23 15.44 -14.05
C THR A 118 -19.52 14.82 -13.52
N SER A 119 -19.69 14.86 -12.21
CA SER A 119 -20.97 14.57 -11.54
C SER A 119 -21.14 15.53 -10.37
N GLY A 120 -22.22 16.29 -10.36
CA GLY A 120 -22.42 17.37 -9.37
C GLY A 120 -21.25 18.34 -9.37
N SER A 121 -20.56 18.47 -8.22
CA SER A 121 -19.39 19.34 -8.04
C SER A 121 -18.04 18.62 -8.20
N THR A 122 -18.04 17.33 -8.53
CA THR A 122 -16.82 16.53 -8.68
C THR A 122 -16.47 16.42 -10.16
N THR A 123 -15.26 16.82 -10.52
CA THR A 123 -14.71 16.72 -11.87
C THR A 123 -13.41 15.93 -11.83
N THR A 124 -13.24 15.01 -12.78
CA THR A 124 -12.02 14.22 -12.98
C THR A 124 -11.56 14.38 -14.42
N ALA A 125 -10.28 14.68 -14.63
CA ALA A 125 -9.69 14.82 -15.95
C ALA A 125 -8.36 14.07 -16.06
N PHE A 126 -8.13 13.44 -17.21
CA PHE A 126 -6.92 12.67 -17.52
C PHE A 126 -6.81 12.44 -19.03
N THR A 127 -5.65 11.97 -19.49
CA THR A 127 -5.45 11.53 -20.88
C THR A 127 -5.68 10.03 -21.01
N LEU A 128 -6.47 9.61 -21.99
CA LEU A 128 -6.66 8.21 -22.36
C LEU A 128 -6.01 7.94 -23.71
N THR A 129 -5.05 7.04 -23.73
CA THR A 129 -4.39 6.60 -24.97
C THR A 129 -4.92 5.24 -25.39
N ILE A 130 -5.45 5.17 -26.61
CA ILE A 130 -5.82 3.91 -27.24
C ILE A 130 -4.60 3.37 -27.97
N GLY A 131 -3.97 2.34 -27.40
CA GLY A 131 -2.75 1.76 -27.95
C GLY A 131 -2.05 0.80 -26.99
N GLN A 132 -0.90 0.27 -27.42
CA GLN A 132 -0.01 -0.48 -26.57
C GLN A 132 0.65 0.47 -25.56
N LEU A 133 0.75 0.04 -24.30
CA LEU A 133 1.53 0.75 -23.29
C LEU A 133 2.99 0.84 -23.77
N PRO A 134 3.63 2.02 -23.79
CA PRO A 134 5.02 2.14 -24.20
C PRO A 134 5.94 1.31 -23.28
N GLU A 135 6.91 0.64 -23.88
CA GLU A 135 7.86 -0.27 -23.20
C GLU A 135 8.63 0.41 -22.05
N SER A 136 8.80 1.74 -22.12
CA SER A 136 9.46 2.56 -21.10
C SER A 136 8.69 2.66 -19.77
N ILE A 137 7.36 2.51 -19.78
CA ILE A 137 6.53 2.53 -18.56
C ILE A 137 6.28 1.11 -18.07
N ALA A 138 6.16 0.14 -19.00
CA ALA A 138 5.98 -1.28 -18.70
C ALA A 138 7.17 -1.87 -17.90
N THR A 139 8.38 -1.32 -18.08
CA THR A 139 9.62 -1.79 -17.43
C THR A 139 9.99 -1.06 -16.14
N SER A 140 9.16 -0.11 -15.66
CA SER A 140 9.39 0.55 -14.38
C SER A 140 9.19 -0.37 -13.15
N GLY A 141 8.72 -1.60 -13.37
CA GLY A 141 8.74 -2.69 -12.38
C GLY A 141 10.05 -3.48 -12.43
N ALA A 142 10.87 -3.34 -11.40
CA ALA A 142 12.00 -4.23 -11.04
C ALA A 142 13.34 -4.12 -11.80
N ALA A 143 13.54 -3.17 -12.72
CA ALA A 143 14.82 -3.09 -13.47
C ALA A 143 15.92 -2.19 -12.84
N GLY A 144 15.83 -1.83 -11.55
CA GLY A 144 16.78 -0.90 -10.94
C GLY A 144 17.16 -1.15 -9.49
N LEU A 145 16.68 -2.23 -8.86
CA LEU A 145 17.21 -2.60 -7.55
C LEU A 145 18.48 -3.41 -7.78
N ALA A 146 19.60 -2.93 -7.23
CA ALA A 146 20.82 -3.73 -7.16
C ALA A 146 20.47 -5.13 -6.62
N PRO A 147 21.06 -6.22 -7.16
CA PRO A 147 20.83 -7.55 -6.63
C PRO A 147 20.94 -7.50 -5.10
N ALA A 148 19.89 -7.94 -4.38
CA ALA A 148 19.99 -8.10 -2.94
C ALA A 148 21.22 -8.98 -2.69
N GLY A 149 22.23 -8.41 -2.01
CA GLY A 149 23.55 -9.04 -1.89
C GLY A 149 23.39 -10.51 -1.48
N SER A 150 23.99 -11.41 -2.27
CA SER A 150 23.91 -12.85 -2.04
C SER A 150 24.27 -13.15 -0.58
N ILE A 151 23.35 -13.73 0.19
CA ILE A 151 23.55 -14.06 1.62
C ILE A 151 24.47 -15.28 1.84
N SER A 152 24.99 -15.87 0.76
CA SER A 152 25.89 -17.04 0.81
C SER A 152 27.12 -16.87 1.71
N PRO A 153 27.84 -15.72 1.75
CA PRO A 153 28.97 -15.57 2.65
C PRO A 153 28.51 -15.40 4.11
N THR A 154 27.49 -14.59 4.39
CA THR A 154 26.99 -14.35 5.75
C THR A 154 26.42 -15.61 6.38
N LEU A 155 25.69 -16.42 5.61
CA LEU A 155 25.15 -17.69 6.09
C LEU A 155 26.26 -18.74 6.30
N ALA A 156 27.29 -18.76 5.46
CA ALA A 156 28.45 -19.63 5.64
C ALA A 156 29.24 -19.28 6.91
N PHE A 157 29.46 -17.99 7.20
CA PHE A 157 30.13 -17.56 8.43
C PHE A 157 29.27 -17.86 9.67
N LEU A 158 27.97 -17.63 9.61
CA LEU A 158 27.08 -17.91 10.74
C LEU A 158 26.99 -19.42 11.03
N ALA A 159 26.89 -20.25 9.98
CA ALA A 159 26.90 -21.71 10.11
C ALA A 159 28.25 -22.23 10.64
N GLY A 160 29.36 -21.72 10.11
CA GLY A 160 30.70 -22.07 10.58
C GLY A 160 30.93 -21.69 12.05
N GLY A 161 30.47 -20.50 12.46
CA GLY A 161 30.52 -20.06 13.85
C GLY A 161 29.69 -20.95 14.78
N PHE A 162 28.49 -21.36 14.35
CA PHE A 162 27.64 -22.26 15.15
C PHE A 162 28.30 -23.64 15.36
N VAL A 163 28.94 -24.18 14.31
CA VAL A 163 29.69 -25.45 14.41
C VAL A 163 30.85 -25.35 15.39
N LEU A 164 31.61 -24.26 15.39
CA LEU A 164 32.71 -24.06 16.34
C LEU A 164 32.22 -23.97 17.79
N ILE A 165 31.07 -23.31 18.02
CA ILE A 165 30.46 -23.23 19.36
C ILE A 165 30.01 -24.62 19.86
N LEU A 166 29.43 -25.45 18.99
CA LEU A 166 29.02 -26.81 19.33
C LEU A 166 30.22 -27.73 19.61
N ILE A 167 31.28 -27.65 18.82
CA ILE A 167 32.51 -28.45 19.04
C ILE A 167 33.18 -28.02 20.35
N GLY A 168 33.28 -26.72 20.60
CA GLY A 168 33.87 -26.18 21.83
C GLY A 168 33.12 -26.61 23.09
N SER A 169 31.78 -26.60 23.06
CA SER A 169 30.95 -27.03 24.20
C SER A 169 31.03 -28.54 24.44
N PHE A 170 31.12 -29.36 23.40
CA PHE A 170 31.34 -30.81 23.55
C PHE A 170 32.73 -31.16 24.09
N ALA A 171 33.78 -30.48 23.62
CA ALA A 171 35.15 -30.68 24.10
C ALA A 171 35.31 -30.26 25.58
N LEU A 172 34.66 -29.16 25.98
CA LEU A 172 34.64 -28.69 27.35
C LEU A 172 33.88 -29.66 28.27
N ALA A 173 32.71 -30.17 27.84
CA ALA A 173 31.92 -31.14 28.61
C ALA A 173 32.69 -32.46 28.87
N LYS A 174 33.45 -32.94 27.86
CA LYS A 174 34.28 -34.15 28.00
C LYS A 174 35.46 -33.95 28.96
N SER A 175 36.02 -32.75 29.05
CA SER A 175 37.13 -32.42 29.97
C SER A 175 36.74 -32.54 31.45
N PHE A 176 35.47 -32.32 31.79
CA PHE A 176 34.95 -32.44 33.15
C PHE A 176 34.47 -33.86 33.52
N SER A 177 34.55 -34.81 32.59
CA SER A 177 34.05 -36.18 32.78
C SER A 177 35.12 -37.19 33.25
N LYS A 178 36.27 -36.74 33.79
CA LYS A 178 37.24 -37.67 34.39
C LYS A 178 36.67 -38.21 35.71
N PRO A 179 36.49 -39.53 35.87
CA PRO A 179 36.15 -40.09 37.18
C PRO A 179 37.32 -39.86 38.14
N GLN A 180 37.00 -39.41 39.37
CA GLN A 180 37.90 -39.48 40.52
C GLN A 180 38.16 -40.93 40.88
#